data_AF-A0A257N5W1-F1
#
_entry.id   AF-A0A257N5W1-F1
#
_cell.length_a   1.000
_cell.length_b   1.000
_cell.length_c   1.000
_cell.angle_alpha   90.00
_cell.angle_beta   90.00
_cell.angle_gamma   90.00
#
_symmetry.space_group_name_H-M   'P 1'
#
loop_
_entity.id
_entity.type
_entity.pdbx_description
1 polymer ?
#
loop_
_entity_poly.entity_id
_entity_poly.type
_entity_poly.pdbx_seq_one_letter_code
_entity_poly.pdbx_strand_id
1 'polypeptide(L)'
;HAMQIGGMATNQLQTDYDHSTGVVQISFNEGEPSYAILSNQAYDFIAADQLDLEAQYAVIYHGTLALRHAISAHALEVLKARHQGKASEAHHRSSALGQTQSA
;
A
#
# COMPACT_ATOMS: atom_id res chain seq x y z
N HIS A 1 11.52 3.47 14.62
CA HIS A 1 11.40 4.82 15.22
C HIS A 1 10.01 5.45 15.10
N ALA A 2 9.53 5.95 13.95
CA ALA A 2 8.23 6.66 13.90
C ALA A 2 7.00 5.78 14.22
N MET A 3 6.90 4.58 13.62
CA MET A 3 5.78 3.67 13.87
C MET A 3 5.67 3.25 15.33
N GLN A 4 6.82 2.89 15.94
CA GLN A 4 6.90 2.51 17.35
C GLN A 4 6.54 3.67 18.29
N ILE A 5 6.95 4.91 17.98
CA ILE A 5 6.54 6.11 18.73
C ILE A 5 5.02 6.30 18.68
N GLY A 6 4.40 6.01 17.53
CA GLY A 6 2.94 6.02 17.37
C GLY A 6 2.22 4.81 17.98
N GLY A 7 2.91 3.91 18.69
CA GLY A 7 2.33 2.72 19.28
C GLY A 7 1.98 1.60 18.29
N MET A 8 2.50 1.67 17.05
CA MET A 8 2.27 0.63 16.04
C MET A 8 3.27 -0.53 16.20
N ALA A 9 2.74 -1.75 16.18
CA ALA A 9 3.54 -2.97 16.08
C ALA A 9 4.24 -3.03 14.72
N THR A 10 5.47 -3.55 14.70
CA THR A 10 6.33 -3.63 13.49
C THR A 10 6.79 -5.06 13.20
N ASN A 11 6.26 -6.05 13.92
CA ASN A 11 6.64 -7.46 13.79
C ASN A 11 6.31 -8.06 12.42
N GLN A 12 5.27 -7.55 11.74
CA GLN A 12 4.90 -7.97 10.38
C GLN A 12 5.39 -7.02 9.29
N LEU A 13 6.28 -6.07 9.61
CA LEU A 13 6.85 -5.18 8.60
C LEU A 13 7.94 -5.93 7.82
N GLN A 14 7.75 -6.10 6.52
CA GLN A 14 8.75 -6.71 5.64
C GLN A 14 9.85 -5.71 5.27
N THR A 15 11.06 -6.23 5.06
CA THR A 15 12.19 -5.47 4.52
C THR A 15 12.49 -5.99 3.12
N ASP A 16 12.37 -5.11 2.13
CA ASP A 16 12.72 -5.38 0.74
C ASP A 16 14.13 -4.85 0.47
N TYR A 17 15.00 -5.68 -0.08
CA TYR A 17 16.38 -5.33 -0.43
C TYR A 17 16.55 -4.99 -1.92
N ASP A 18 15.59 -5.36 -2.76
CA ASP A 18 15.61 -5.18 -4.20
C ASP A 18 14.93 -3.85 -4.61
N HIS A 19 13.97 -3.39 -3.81
CA HIS A 19 13.22 -2.15 -4.06
C HIS A 19 13.41 -1.12 -2.95
N SER A 20 13.39 0.16 -3.33
CA SER A 20 13.50 1.27 -2.38
C SER A 20 12.25 1.46 -1.54
N THR A 21 12.41 2.02 -0.34
CA THR A 21 11.30 2.50 0.49
C THR A 21 10.43 3.48 -0.30
N GLY A 22 9.11 3.38 -0.13
CA GLY A 22 8.12 4.18 -0.82
C GLY A 22 8.37 5.69 -0.81
N VAL A 23 8.29 6.29 -2.00
CA VAL A 23 8.39 7.74 -2.22
C VAL A 23 7.13 8.27 -2.88
N VAL A 24 6.62 9.39 -2.38
CA VAL A 24 5.67 10.24 -3.10
C VAL A 24 6.43 11.47 -3.57
N GLN A 25 6.55 11.65 -4.88
CA GLN A 25 7.19 12.82 -5.44
C GLN A 25 6.16 13.95 -5.56
N ILE A 26 6.52 15.13 -5.07
CA ILE A 26 5.68 16.33 -5.12
C ILE A 26 6.36 17.34 -6.04
N SER A 27 5.64 17.84 -7.04
CA SER A 27 6.11 18.90 -7.93
C SER A 27 5.08 20.02 -7.97
N PHE A 28 5.52 21.26 -8.16
CA PHE A 28 4.63 22.41 -8.29
C PHE A 28 4.60 22.88 -9.75
N ASN A 29 3.41 22.97 -10.34
CA ASN A 29 3.20 23.54 -11.67
C ASN A 29 2.23 24.72 -11.53
N GLU A 30 2.65 25.92 -11.93
CA GLU A 30 1.86 27.16 -11.81
C GLU A 30 1.31 27.43 -10.39
N GLY A 31 2.03 26.96 -9.36
CA GLY A 31 1.62 27.08 -7.95
C GLY A 31 0.76 25.92 -7.43
N GLU A 32 0.28 25.04 -8.32
CA GLU A 32 -0.52 23.87 -7.95
C GLU A 32 0.36 22.62 -7.74
N PRO A 33 0.17 21.89 -6.63
CA PRO A 33 0.92 20.68 -6.36
C PRO A 33 0.40 19.50 -7.21
N SER A 34 1.32 18.78 -7.82
CA SER A 34 1.11 17.48 -8.46
C SER A 34 1.81 16.40 -7.63
N TYR A 35 1.15 15.25 -7.50
CA TYR A 35 1.62 14.14 -6.67
C TYR A 35 1.86 12.90 -7.54
N ALA A 36 3.06 12.35 -7.46
CA ALA A 36 3.43 11.11 -8.12
C ALA A 36 3.69 10.00 -7.09
N ILE A 37 2.66 9.15 -7.00
CA ILE A 37 2.63 7.72 -6.73
C ILE A 37 3.76 6.82 -7.24
N LEU A 38 5.07 7.03 -6.96
CA LEU A 38 6.12 6.26 -7.65
C LEU A 38 5.89 4.74 -7.58
N SER A 39 5.98 4.06 -8.73
CA SER A 39 5.83 2.61 -8.86
C SER A 39 7.12 1.86 -8.49
N ASN A 40 7.01 0.53 -8.36
CA ASN A 40 8.10 -0.39 -8.08
C ASN A 40 8.85 -0.04 -6.78
N GLN A 41 8.07 0.31 -5.75
CA GLN A 41 8.59 0.57 -4.41
C GLN A 41 8.31 -0.64 -3.52
N ALA A 42 9.02 -0.78 -2.41
CA ALA A 42 8.91 -1.93 -1.51
C ALA A 42 7.46 -2.32 -1.13
N TYR A 43 6.55 -1.34 -0.97
CA TYR A 43 5.15 -1.61 -0.63
C TYR A 43 4.33 -2.26 -1.78
N ASP A 44 4.84 -2.28 -3.01
CA ASP A 44 4.25 -2.98 -4.16
C ASP A 44 4.56 -4.49 -4.16
N PHE A 45 5.49 -4.91 -3.31
CA PHE A 45 6.07 -6.25 -3.29
C PHE A 45 5.93 -6.95 -1.93
N ILE A 46 4.84 -6.70 -1.20
CA ILE A 46 4.55 -7.41 0.05
C ILE A 46 4.34 -8.89 -0.28
N ALA A 47 5.26 -9.73 0.17
CA ALA A 47 5.33 -11.13 -0.21
C ALA A 47 4.48 -12.01 0.72
N ALA A 48 3.71 -12.92 0.13
CA ALA A 48 2.77 -13.78 0.86
C ALA A 48 3.48 -14.83 1.74
N ASP A 49 4.68 -15.25 1.35
CA ASP A 49 5.50 -16.25 2.05
C ASP A 49 6.15 -15.71 3.34
N GLN A 50 6.19 -14.39 3.50
CA GLN A 50 6.70 -13.71 4.69
C GLN A 50 5.58 -13.30 5.67
N LEU A 51 4.33 -13.68 5.41
CA LEU A 51 3.21 -13.41 6.30
C LEU A 51 3.20 -14.39 7.47
N ASP A 52 2.96 -13.88 8.68
CA ASP A 52 2.56 -14.71 9.81
C ASP A 52 1.06 -14.99 9.70
N LEU A 53 0.72 -16.18 9.22
CA LEU A 53 -0.67 -16.60 9.03
C LEU A 53 -1.35 -17.09 10.30
N GLU A 54 -0.60 -17.23 11.40
CA GLU A 54 -1.14 -17.58 12.71
C GLU A 54 -1.59 -16.34 13.49
N ALA A 55 -1.11 -15.16 13.09
CA ALA A 55 -1.54 -13.89 13.65
C ALA A 55 -3.03 -13.64 13.36
N GLN A 56 -3.80 -13.44 14.43
CA GLN A 56 -5.24 -13.16 14.34
C GLN A 56 -5.49 -11.66 14.44
N TYR A 57 -6.07 -11.10 13.39
CA TYR A 57 -6.51 -9.71 13.34
C TYR A 57 -8.03 -9.64 13.44
N ALA A 58 -8.57 -8.60 14.07
CA ALA A 58 -10.02 -8.37 14.06
C ALA A 58 -10.50 -7.70 12.76
N VAL A 59 -9.64 -6.84 12.19
CA VAL A 59 -9.91 -6.07 10.98
C VAL A 59 -8.68 -6.06 10.09
N ILE A 60 -8.87 -6.30 8.79
CA ILE A 60 -7.87 -6.00 7.76
C ILE A 60 -8.32 -4.72 7.06
N TYR A 61 -7.48 -3.69 7.12
CA TYR A 61 -7.73 -2.40 6.47
C TYR A 61 -6.72 -2.20 5.34
N HIS A 62 -7.21 -1.92 4.14
CA HIS A 62 -6.35 -1.69 2.97
C HIS A 62 -6.91 -0.59 2.06
N GLY A 63 -6.03 0.06 1.31
CA GLY A 63 -6.38 0.95 0.21
C GLY A 63 -5.97 0.34 -1.14
N THR A 64 -6.49 0.87 -2.24
CA THR A 64 -6.19 0.38 -3.60
C THR A 64 -4.71 0.46 -3.97
N LEU A 65 -3.94 1.39 -3.38
CA LEU A 65 -2.50 1.49 -3.57
C LEU A 65 -1.76 0.19 -3.21
N ALA A 66 -2.18 -0.50 -2.14
CA ALA A 66 -1.59 -1.76 -1.72
C ALA A 66 -1.88 -2.91 -2.70
N LEU A 67 -2.81 -2.73 -3.65
CA LEU A 67 -3.28 -3.76 -4.57
C LEU A 67 -2.89 -3.50 -6.02
N ARG A 68 -2.18 -2.40 -6.31
CA ARG A 68 -1.84 -2.03 -7.68
C ARG A 68 -0.85 -2.99 -8.35
N HIS A 69 -0.12 -3.76 -7.56
CA HIS A 69 0.82 -4.77 -8.03
C HIS A 69 0.39 -6.18 -7.59
N ALA A 70 0.60 -7.17 -8.46
CA ALA A 70 0.06 -8.52 -8.28
C ALA A 70 0.63 -9.25 -7.05
N ILE A 71 1.87 -8.96 -6.65
CA ILE A 71 2.51 -9.58 -5.48
C ILE A 71 1.79 -9.16 -4.19
N SER A 72 1.68 -7.86 -3.91
CA SER A 72 0.94 -7.37 -2.74
C SER A 72 -0.56 -7.73 -2.80
N ALA A 73 -1.18 -7.72 -3.98
CA ALA A 73 -2.57 -8.16 -4.14
C ALA A 73 -2.75 -9.63 -3.76
N HIS A 74 -1.83 -10.50 -4.16
CA HIS A 74 -1.85 -11.91 -3.79
C HIS A 74 -1.68 -12.10 -2.27
N ALA A 75 -0.79 -11.34 -1.63
CA ALA A 75 -0.62 -11.37 -0.18
C ALA A 75 -1.92 -11.00 0.58
N LEU A 76 -2.68 -10.00 0.10
CA LEU A 76 -3.98 -9.68 0.70
C LEU A 76 -4.98 -10.84 0.54
N GLU A 77 -5.03 -11.51 -0.61
CA GLU A 77 -5.92 -12.66 -0.79
C GLU A 77 -5.57 -13.81 0.15
N VAL A 78 -4.28 -14.07 0.38
CA VAL A 78 -3.83 -15.06 1.37
C VAL A 78 -4.27 -14.68 2.79
N LEU A 79 -4.13 -13.41 3.19
CA LEU A 79 -4.61 -12.94 4.49
C LEU A 79 -6.12 -13.09 4.63
N LYS A 80 -6.89 -12.68 3.61
CA LYS A 80 -8.36 -12.77 3.61
C LYS A 80 -8.85 -14.21 3.70
N ALA A 81 -8.18 -15.16 3.04
CA ALA A 81 -8.55 -16.58 3.09
C ALA A 81 -8.42 -17.19 4.49
N ARG A 82 -7.57 -16.61 5.35
CA ARG A 82 -7.32 -17.05 6.74
C ARG A 82 -8.06 -16.21 7.78
N HIS A 83 -8.54 -15.03 7.39
CA HIS A 83 -9.14 -14.04 8.29
C HIS A 83 -10.59 -14.38 8.62
N GLN A 84 -10.91 -14.42 9.91
CA GLN A 84 -12.27 -14.66 10.41
C GLN A 84 -12.99 -13.34 10.77
N GLY A 85 -12.29 -12.21 10.73
CA GLY A 85 -12.83 -10.88 11.05
C GLY A 85 -13.34 -10.11 9.82
N LYS A 86 -13.46 -8.78 9.96
CA LYS A 86 -13.91 -7.91 8.85
C LYS A 86 -12.74 -7.51 7.95
N ALA A 87 -12.95 -7.50 6.64
CA ALA A 87 -12.05 -6.85 5.69
C ALA A 87 -12.71 -5.54 5.19
N SER A 88 -11.95 -4.45 5.15
CA SER A 88 -12.46 -3.13 4.75
C SER A 88 -11.51 -2.46 3.76
N GLU A 89 -12.11 -1.95 2.67
CA GLU A 89 -11.44 -1.21 1.63
C GLU A 89 -11.63 0.30 1.82
N ALA A 90 -10.52 1.04 1.79
CA ALA A 90 -10.51 2.49 1.76
C ALA A 90 -10.63 3.01 0.32
N HIS A 91 -11.77 3.63 0.01
CA HIS A 91 -11.96 4.32 -1.27
C HIS A 91 -11.34 5.73 -1.20
N HIS A 92 -10.16 5.91 -1.77
CA HIS A 92 -9.66 7.26 -2.08
C HIS A 92 -10.11 7.63 -3.49
N ARG A 93 -11.16 8.47 -3.60
CA ARG A 93 -11.54 9.10 -4.88
C ARG A 93 -10.52 10.20 -5.20
N SER A 94 -9.51 9.88 -6.01
CA SER A 94 -8.69 10.91 -6.62
C SER A 94 -9.53 11.62 -7.69
N SER A 95 -9.97 12.84 -7.37
CA SER A 95 -10.54 13.77 -8.36
C SER A 95 -9.38 14.50 -9.05
N ALA A 96 -8.74 13.85 -10.02
CA ALA A 96 -7.90 14.52 -11.00
C ALA A 96 -8.58 14.41 -12.37
N LEU A 97 -9.41 15.42 -12.66
CA LEU A 97 -9.88 15.75 -14.01
C LEU A 97 -8.68 16.08 -14.90
N GLY A 98 -8.66 15.55 -16.13
CA GLY A 98 -7.85 16.10 -17.22
C GLY A 98 -6.96 15.11 -17.97
N GLN A 99 -7.56 14.12 -18.66
CA GLN A 99 -6.93 13.58 -19.87
C GLN A 99 -7.72 14.11 -21.07
N THR A 100 -7.29 15.26 -21.59
CA THR A 100 -7.58 15.66 -22.97
C THR A 100 -6.46 15.08 -23.82
N GLN A 101 -6.74 13.98 -24.52
CA GLN A 101 -5.85 13.42 -25.52
C GLN A 101 -6.31 13.96 -26.88
N SER A 102 -5.53 14.87 -27.46
CA SER A 102 -5.60 15.26 -28.88
C SER A 102 -4.19 15.28 -29.44
N ALA A 103 -3.88 14.31 -30.30
CA ALA A 103 -3.00 14.43 -31.45
C ALA A 103 -3.41 13.34 -32.45
#